data_AF-A0A2M7FR44-F1
#
_entry.id   AF-A0A2M7FR44-F1
#
_cell.length_a   1.000
_cell.length_b   1.000
_cell.length_c   1.000
_cell.angle_alpha   90.00
_cell.angle_beta   90.00
_cell.angle_gamma   90.00
#
_symmetry.space_group_name_H-M   'P 1'
#
loop_
_entity.id
_entity.type
_entity.pdbx_description
1 polymer ?
#
loop_
_entity_poly.entity_id
_entity_poly.type
_entity_poly.pdbx_seq_one_letter_code
_entity_poly.pdbx_strand_id
1 'polypeptide(L)'
;YTATILEEPEYSDSKTIVRSGSWYIALDGYTPIIPGSRVRFEGIVEPQIQLGKVTRVVMKNAIIKSHGRTRGSAPTNIMIMLGHWRKAWVGQLQRTLPEPMASLSGGILLGVKAQMPRDFYQALVNTGTLHVIAASGFNVSVVAAVLMGVLMRVVSRGWAIGGGIGGIVVYVLIAGASASVIRAGIMGSLTLIAYYLGRPTEARRLLWVSAGIMLLASPLMLLDVGFQLSVAATAGLLYLEPWIKILSSSVGMTTYVQSILANYLYPTLAATIATLPVILWHFGTVSWISPIVNLLVLPIIPLIMGMSAGIL
;
A
#
# COMPACT_ATOMS: atom_id res chain seq x y z
N TYR A 1 -19.47 12.91 18.31
CA TYR A 1 -18.49 11.81 18.35
C TYR A 1 -17.09 12.37 18.59
N THR A 2 -16.33 11.85 19.56
CA THR A 2 -14.93 12.28 19.79
C THR A 2 -14.02 11.15 19.38
N ALA A 3 -13.17 11.38 18.38
CA ALA A 3 -12.20 10.38 17.91
C ALA A 3 -10.79 10.93 17.89
N THR A 4 -9.84 10.05 18.19
CA THR A 4 -8.44 10.25 17.83
C THR A 4 -8.29 9.81 16.39
N ILE A 5 -7.86 10.72 15.53
CA ILE A 5 -7.81 10.46 14.09
C ILE A 5 -6.50 9.77 13.80
N LEU A 6 -6.52 8.49 13.44
CA LEU A 6 -5.29 7.71 13.24
C LEU A 6 -4.87 7.66 11.76
N GLU A 7 -5.82 7.89 10.85
CA GLU A 7 -5.60 7.87 9.40
C GLU A 7 -5.65 9.29 8.83
N GLU A 8 -4.94 9.53 7.71
CA GLU A 8 -5.08 10.78 6.97
C GLU A 8 -6.51 10.93 6.45
N PRO A 9 -7.12 12.12 6.60
CA PRO A 9 -8.43 12.40 6.01
C PRO A 9 -8.35 12.29 4.49
N GLU A 10 -9.35 11.68 3.89
CA GLU A 10 -9.53 11.62 2.45
C GLU A 10 -10.26 12.88 1.99
N TYR A 11 -9.70 13.63 1.06
CA TYR A 11 -10.31 14.86 0.55
C TYR A 11 -10.95 14.58 -0.82
N SER A 12 -12.27 14.73 -0.93
CA SER A 12 -13.03 14.46 -2.15
C SER A 12 -14.14 15.48 -2.31
N ASP A 13 -14.27 16.07 -3.50
CA ASP A 13 -15.38 16.94 -3.92
C ASP A 13 -15.82 17.95 -2.86
N SER A 14 -14.90 18.82 -2.45
CA SER A 14 -15.08 19.87 -1.43
C SER A 14 -15.38 19.37 -0.01
N LYS A 15 -15.19 18.07 0.26
CA LYS A 15 -15.41 17.46 1.58
C LYS A 15 -14.15 16.80 2.11
N THR A 16 -14.00 16.87 3.43
CA THR A 16 -12.97 16.12 4.16
C THR A 16 -13.62 14.91 4.83
N ILE A 17 -13.21 13.72 4.43
CA ILE A 17 -13.73 12.45 4.92
C ILE A 17 -12.75 11.89 5.94
N VAL A 18 -13.21 11.78 7.19
CA VAL A 18 -12.46 11.13 8.28
C VAL A 18 -13.06 9.77 8.54
N ARG A 19 -12.22 8.73 8.51
CA ARG A 19 -12.60 7.35 8.84
C ARG A 19 -12.07 6.99 10.21
N SER A 20 -12.93 6.44 11.07
CA SER A 20 -12.52 5.96 12.40
C SER A 20 -13.40 4.77 12.80
N GLY A 21 -12.88 3.55 12.62
CA GLY A 21 -13.65 2.33 12.82
C GLY A 21 -14.87 2.25 11.91
N SER A 22 -16.07 2.10 12.48
CA SER A 22 -17.34 2.09 11.75
C SER A 22 -17.87 3.48 11.38
N TRP A 23 -17.17 4.55 11.78
CA TRP A 23 -17.59 5.94 11.56
C TRP A 23 -16.99 6.50 10.27
N TYR A 24 -17.87 7.03 9.44
CA TYR A 24 -17.58 7.81 8.24
C TYR A 24 -18.03 9.25 8.47
N ILE A 25 -17.09 10.17 8.63
CA ILE A 25 -17.40 11.55 9.00
C ILE A 25 -17.08 12.43 7.80
N ALA A 26 -18.11 13.02 7.19
CA ALA A 26 -17.96 13.95 6.08
C ALA A 26 -18.08 15.38 6.60
N LEU A 27 -16.98 16.11 6.56
CA LEU A 27 -16.92 17.54 6.85
C LEU A 27 -17.06 18.31 5.53
N ASP A 28 -17.84 19.38 5.54
CA ASP A 28 -17.90 20.30 4.40
C ASP A 28 -16.68 21.23 4.44
N GLY A 29 -16.02 21.39 3.29
CA GLY A 29 -14.78 22.14 3.13
C GLY A 29 -13.50 21.31 3.35
N TYR A 30 -12.38 21.86 2.89
CA TYR A 30 -11.04 21.33 3.15
C TYR A 30 -10.63 21.69 4.58
N THR A 31 -10.87 20.78 5.52
CA THR A 31 -10.48 20.98 6.90
C THR A 31 -9.17 20.25 7.14
N PRO A 32 -8.03 20.95 7.32
CA PRO A 32 -6.74 20.30 7.54
C PRO A 32 -6.76 19.61 8.90
N ILE A 33 -7.04 18.31 8.89
CA ILE A 33 -7.02 17.47 10.07
C ILE A 33 -5.70 16.72 10.09
N ILE A 34 -5.00 16.83 11.23
CA ILE A 34 -3.71 16.18 11.44
C ILE A 34 -3.95 14.82 12.09
N PRO A 35 -3.41 13.71 11.53
CA PRO A 35 -3.39 12.42 12.21
C PRO A 35 -2.77 12.54 13.61
N GLY A 36 -3.45 11.99 14.61
CA GLY A 36 -3.14 12.01 16.04
C GLY A 36 -3.87 13.09 16.84
N SER A 37 -4.59 14.01 16.18
CA SER A 37 -5.44 14.99 16.88
C SER A 37 -6.70 14.32 17.44
N ARG A 38 -7.10 14.71 18.67
CA ARG A 38 -8.40 14.34 19.21
C ARG A 38 -9.41 15.39 18.77
N VAL A 39 -10.28 15.01 17.86
CA VAL A 39 -11.26 15.91 17.26
C VAL A 39 -12.64 15.51 17.75
N ARG A 40 -13.39 16.50 18.22
CA ARG A 40 -14.81 16.34 18.52
C ARG A 40 -15.61 16.79 17.31
N PHE A 41 -16.30 15.82 16.72
CA PHE A 41 -17.23 16.00 15.61
C PHE A 41 -18.66 16.05 16.13
N GLU A 42 -19.44 16.99 15.61
CA GLU A 42 -20.89 17.02 15.75
C GLU A 42 -21.53 17.12 14.38
N GLY A 43 -22.58 16.35 14.14
CA GLY A 43 -23.28 16.30 12.86
C GLY A 43 -24.47 15.34 12.93
N ILE A 44 -25.20 15.23 11.84
CA ILE A 44 -26.37 14.36 11.71
C ILE A 44 -25.87 12.94 11.46
N VAL A 45 -26.28 11.98 12.29
CA VAL A 45 -25.85 10.58 12.19
C VAL A 45 -26.89 9.77 11.44
N GLU A 46 -26.49 9.20 10.32
CA GLU A 46 -27.29 8.28 9.51
C GLU A 46 -26.63 6.89 9.46
N PRO A 47 -27.29 5.84 9.95
CA PRO A 47 -26.81 4.48 9.78
C PRO A 47 -27.02 4.02 8.34
N GLN A 48 -25.98 3.50 7.71
CA GLN A 48 -26.11 2.76 6.46
C GLN A 48 -26.34 1.29 6.79
N ILE A 49 -27.51 0.81 6.35
CA ILE A 49 -27.95 -0.57 6.56
C ILE A 49 -27.85 -1.30 5.23
N GLN A 50 -27.11 -2.40 5.21
CA GLN A 50 -27.05 -3.33 4.10
C GLN A 50 -27.49 -4.71 4.61
N LEU A 51 -28.48 -5.32 3.96
CA LEU A 51 -29.02 -6.63 4.36
C LEU A 51 -29.46 -6.69 5.84
N GLY A 52 -30.10 -5.63 6.34
CA GLY A 52 -30.61 -5.57 7.72
C GLY A 52 -29.55 -5.41 8.82
N LYS A 53 -28.27 -5.25 8.48
CA LYS A 53 -27.19 -4.98 9.43
C LYS A 53 -26.60 -3.59 9.18
N VAL A 54 -26.29 -2.86 10.24
CA VAL A 54 -25.58 -1.57 10.16
C VAL A 54 -24.14 -1.84 9.74
N THR A 55 -23.81 -1.54 8.49
CA THR A 55 -22.46 -1.73 7.94
C THR A 55 -21.58 -0.53 8.19
N ARG A 56 -22.13 0.69 8.18
CA ARG A 56 -21.42 1.96 8.42
C ARG A 56 -22.30 2.98 9.12
N VAL A 57 -21.70 3.87 9.90
CA VAL A 57 -22.37 5.02 10.51
C VAL A 57 -21.81 6.28 9.86
N VAL A 58 -22.63 7.00 9.09
CA VAL A 58 -22.23 8.20 8.36
C VAL A 58 -22.66 9.44 9.15
N MET A 59 -21.73 10.35 9.41
CA MET A 59 -22.01 11.66 9.98
C MET A 59 -21.99 12.70 8.86
N LYS A 60 -23.15 13.26 8.53
CA LYS A 60 -23.33 14.35 7.56
C LYS A 60 -23.27 15.71 8.25
N ASN A 61 -22.84 16.73 7.50
CA ASN A 61 -22.69 18.11 7.97
C ASN A 61 -21.87 18.21 9.26
N ALA A 62 -20.78 17.44 9.33
CA ALA A 62 -19.96 17.40 10.52
C ALA A 62 -19.26 18.76 10.71
N ILE A 63 -19.29 19.29 11.93
CA ILE A 63 -18.57 20.49 12.36
C ILE A 63 -17.57 20.07 13.46
N ILE A 64 -16.37 20.64 13.43
CA ILE A 64 -15.36 20.45 14.48
C ILE A 64 -15.65 21.42 15.63
N LYS A 65 -16.04 20.90 16.80
CA LYS A 65 -16.28 21.74 17.99
C LYS A 65 -15.06 21.97 18.86
N SER A 66 -14.07 21.07 18.84
CA SER A 66 -12.85 21.24 19.62
C SER A 66 -11.69 20.47 19.00
N HIS A 67 -10.57 21.16 18.85
CA HIS A 67 -9.29 20.58 18.45
C HIS A 67 -8.40 20.43 19.70
N GLY A 68 -8.39 19.24 20.29
CA GLY A 68 -7.57 18.96 21.48
C GLY A 68 -6.28 18.24 21.09
N ARG A 69 -5.11 18.82 21.44
CA ARG A 69 -3.85 18.06 21.49
C ARG A 69 -3.91 17.13 22.70
N THR A 70 -4.21 15.85 22.48
CA THR A 70 -3.96 14.85 23.52
C THR A 70 -2.46 14.70 23.73
N ARG A 71 -2.01 14.58 24.99
CA ARG A 71 -0.72 13.93 25.31
C ARG A 71 -0.80 12.52 24.72
N GLY A 72 -0.27 12.34 23.51
CA GLY A 72 -0.28 11.04 22.84
C GLY A 72 0.57 10.06 23.63
N SER A 73 0.14 8.80 23.68
CA SER A 73 1.05 7.71 24.04
C SER A 73 2.25 7.72 23.07
N ALA A 74 3.39 7.14 23.46
CA ALA A 74 4.59 7.12 22.61
C ALA A 74 4.31 6.67 21.14
N PRO A 75 3.46 5.65 20.88
CA PRO A 75 3.07 5.27 19.51
C PRO A 75 2.32 6.38 18.77
N THR A 76 1.41 7.09 19.44
CA THR A 76 0.66 8.20 18.82
C THR A 76 1.58 9.36 18.45
N ASN A 77 2.58 9.67 19.28
CA ASN A 77 3.53 10.74 18.99
C ASN A 77 4.43 10.40 17.80
N ILE A 78 4.84 9.13 17.65
CA ILE A 78 5.58 8.66 16.47
C ILE A 78 4.71 8.82 15.21
N MET A 79 3.45 8.39 15.25
CA MET A 79 2.53 8.53 14.11
C MET A 79 2.30 9.99 13.72
N ILE A 80 2.15 10.88 14.71
CA ILE A 80 2.06 12.33 14.48
C ILE A 80 3.32 12.83 13.80
N MET A 81 4.50 12.49 14.33
CA MET A 81 5.78 12.91 13.77
C MET A 81 5.92 12.44 12.32
N LEU A 82 5.65 11.16 12.04
CA LEU A 82 5.69 10.58 10.70
C LEU A 82 4.71 11.28 9.74
N GLY A 83 3.53 11.67 10.21
CA GLY A 83 2.58 12.47 9.44
C GLY A 83 3.13 13.86 9.06
N HIS A 84 3.87 14.51 9.95
CA HIS A 84 4.53 15.78 9.64
C HIS A 84 5.64 15.61 8.59
N TRP A 85 6.47 14.58 8.72
CA TRP A 85 7.50 14.24 7.72
C TRP A 85 6.89 13.94 6.36
N ARG A 86 5.86 13.08 6.33
CA ARG A 86 5.12 12.74 5.11
C ARG A 86 4.55 13.99 4.44
N LYS A 87 3.92 14.90 5.20
CA LYS A 87 3.40 16.17 4.67
C LYS A 87 4.50 17.08 4.13
N ALA A 88 5.64 17.17 4.82
CA ALA A 88 6.79 17.96 4.37
C ALA A 88 7.35 17.42 3.04
N TRP A 89 7.52 16.10 2.94
CA TRP A 89 7.99 15.43 1.73
C TRP A 89 7.04 15.57 0.55
N VAL A 90 5.73 15.43 0.79
CA VAL A 90 4.72 15.73 -0.25
C VAL A 90 4.83 17.18 -0.71
N GLY A 91 4.97 18.13 0.23
CA GLY A 91 5.16 19.53 -0.10
C GLY A 91 6.43 19.80 -0.92
N GLN A 92 7.51 19.07 -0.66
CA GLN A 92 8.75 19.18 -1.43
C GLN A 92 8.58 18.65 -2.86
N LEU A 93 7.91 17.51 -3.03
CA LEU A 93 7.59 16.96 -4.35
C LEU A 93 6.71 17.93 -5.16
N GLN A 94 5.67 18.50 -4.55
CA GLN A 94 4.77 19.46 -5.20
C GLN A 94 5.44 20.77 -5.61
N ARG A 95 6.51 21.19 -4.91
CA ARG A 95 7.30 22.37 -5.28
C ARG A 95 8.27 22.08 -6.41
N THR A 96 8.70 20.84 -6.56
CA THR A 96 9.76 20.45 -7.51
C THR A 96 9.18 19.91 -8.81
N LEU A 97 8.04 19.23 -8.77
CA LEU A 97 7.42 18.55 -9.91
C LEU A 97 6.05 19.16 -10.25
N PRO A 98 5.72 19.32 -11.54
CA PRO A 98 4.38 19.68 -11.96
C PRO A 98 3.39 18.53 -11.70
N GLU A 99 2.10 18.83 -11.59
CA GLU A 99 1.05 17.81 -11.62
C GLU A 99 0.90 17.24 -13.04
N PRO A 100 0.64 15.92 -13.22
CA PRO A 100 0.33 14.91 -12.20
C PRO A 100 1.55 14.19 -11.58
N MET A 101 2.79 14.57 -11.93
CA MET A 101 4.00 13.85 -11.55
C MET A 101 4.24 13.89 -10.03
N ALA A 102 3.99 15.03 -9.38
CA ALA A 102 4.10 15.15 -7.93
C ALA A 102 3.16 14.16 -7.20
N SER A 103 1.89 14.10 -7.62
CA SER A 103 0.89 13.17 -7.08
C SER A 103 1.25 11.70 -7.35
N LEU A 104 1.77 11.39 -8.53
CA LEU A 104 2.23 10.05 -8.90
C LEU A 104 3.40 9.60 -8.02
N SER A 105 4.43 10.44 -7.88
CA SER A 105 5.60 10.17 -7.04
C SER A 105 5.22 10.02 -5.57
N GLY A 106 4.34 10.88 -5.04
CA GLY A 106 3.82 10.78 -3.68
C GLY A 106 3.01 9.51 -3.44
N GLY A 107 2.22 9.07 -4.43
CA GLY A 107 1.49 7.80 -4.37
C GLY A 107 2.41 6.60 -4.32
N ILE A 108 3.35 6.50 -5.27
CA ILE A 108 4.26 5.37 -5.39
C ILE A 108 5.20 5.28 -4.19
N LEU A 109 5.83 6.39 -3.80
CA LEU A 109 6.87 6.39 -2.78
C LEU A 109 6.27 6.43 -1.36
N LEU A 110 5.30 7.32 -1.12
CA LEU A 110 4.77 7.62 0.21
C LEU A 110 3.39 7.02 0.47
N GLY A 111 2.76 6.36 -0.51
CA GLY A 111 1.40 5.84 -0.36
C GLY A 111 0.34 6.92 -0.16
N VAL A 112 0.60 8.14 -0.62
CA VAL A 112 -0.32 9.26 -0.50
C VAL A 112 -1.31 9.21 -1.65
N LYS A 113 -2.61 9.16 -1.33
CA LYS A 113 -3.67 9.40 -2.31
C LYS A 113 -3.79 10.90 -2.52
N ALA A 114 -2.80 11.50 -3.18
CA ALA A 114 -2.87 12.89 -3.57
C ALA A 114 -4.04 13.11 -4.55
N GLN A 115 -4.60 14.32 -4.59
CA GLN A 115 -5.65 14.69 -5.54
C GLN A 115 -5.08 14.72 -6.95
N MET A 116 -5.01 13.53 -7.57
CA MET A 116 -4.65 13.40 -8.97
C MET A 116 -5.72 14.08 -9.84
N PRO A 117 -5.32 14.75 -10.93
CA PRO A 117 -6.25 15.21 -11.95
C PRO A 117 -7.19 14.07 -12.35
N ARG A 118 -8.51 14.35 -12.42
CA ARG A 118 -9.54 13.32 -12.64
C ARG A 118 -9.27 12.50 -13.91
N ASP A 119 -8.84 13.15 -14.97
CA ASP A 119 -8.53 12.49 -16.25
C ASP A 119 -7.37 11.50 -16.10
N PHE A 120 -6.34 11.85 -15.33
CA PHE A 120 -5.23 10.97 -15.03
C PHE A 120 -5.65 9.80 -14.15
N TYR A 121 -6.42 10.06 -13.09
CA TYR A 121 -6.97 9.00 -12.23
C TYR A 121 -7.81 8.01 -13.04
N GLN A 122 -8.67 8.50 -13.93
CA GLN A 122 -9.49 7.64 -14.79
C GLN A 122 -8.64 6.83 -15.77
N ALA A 123 -7.56 7.40 -16.31
CA ALA A 123 -6.60 6.66 -17.12
C ALA A 123 -5.94 5.51 -16.33
N LEU A 124 -5.60 5.72 -15.05
CA LEU A 124 -5.05 4.68 -14.18
C LEU A 124 -6.06 3.58 -13.87
N VAL A 125 -7.33 3.93 -13.70
CA VAL A 125 -8.43 2.97 -13.53
C VAL A 125 -8.63 2.16 -14.81
N ASN A 126 -8.74 2.83 -15.97
CA ASN A 126 -8.97 2.20 -17.26
C ASN A 126 -7.83 1.26 -17.66
N THR A 127 -6.58 1.64 -17.37
CA THR A 127 -5.40 0.81 -17.60
C THR A 127 -5.16 -0.21 -16.50
N GLY A 128 -5.95 -0.18 -15.41
CA GLY A 128 -5.80 -1.08 -14.27
C GLY A 128 -4.50 -0.90 -13.50
N THR A 129 -3.79 0.22 -13.65
CA THR A 129 -2.49 0.50 -13.02
C THR A 129 -2.60 1.22 -11.67
N LEU A 130 -3.83 1.61 -11.27
CA LEU A 130 -4.07 2.31 -10.00
C LEU A 130 -3.51 1.54 -8.78
N HIS A 131 -3.57 0.20 -8.80
CA HIS A 131 -3.07 -0.65 -7.72
C HIS A 131 -1.54 -0.68 -7.60
N VAL A 132 -0.81 -0.32 -8.67
CA VAL A 132 0.66 -0.21 -8.67
C VAL A 132 1.09 1.11 -8.03
N ILE A 133 0.28 2.16 -8.24
CA ILE A 133 0.54 3.53 -7.78
C ILE A 133 0.13 3.71 -6.32
N ALA A 134 -0.94 3.06 -5.88
CA ALA A 134 -1.19 2.92 -4.45
C ALA A 134 -0.08 2.06 -3.85
N ALA A 135 0.59 2.53 -2.79
CA ALA A 135 1.72 1.85 -2.16
C ALA A 135 1.50 0.32 -2.10
N SER A 136 2.27 -0.38 -2.92
CA SER A 136 2.11 -1.80 -3.16
C SER A 136 3.20 -2.59 -2.43
N GLY A 137 3.02 -3.92 -2.33
CA GLY A 137 4.06 -4.78 -1.77
C GLY A 137 5.37 -4.73 -2.57
N PHE A 138 5.30 -4.40 -3.87
CA PHE A 138 6.47 -4.23 -4.72
C PHE A 138 7.30 -3.02 -4.28
N ASN A 139 6.67 -1.89 -3.98
CA ASN A 139 7.34 -0.67 -3.52
C ASN A 139 8.11 -0.93 -2.20
N VAL A 140 7.51 -1.69 -1.28
CA VAL A 140 8.18 -2.14 -0.04
C VAL A 140 9.42 -3.00 -0.34
N SER A 141 9.32 -3.95 -1.27
CA SER A 141 10.45 -4.80 -1.64
C SER A 141 11.61 -4.02 -2.27
N VAL A 142 11.30 -3.01 -3.10
CA VAL A 142 12.30 -2.11 -3.70
C VAL A 142 13.02 -1.33 -2.59
N VAL A 143 12.28 -0.72 -1.67
CA VAL A 143 12.86 0.03 -0.54
C VAL A 143 13.71 -0.88 0.34
N ALA A 144 13.22 -2.08 0.66
CA ALA A 144 13.97 -3.06 1.44
C ALA A 144 15.28 -3.46 0.75
N ALA A 145 15.26 -3.71 -0.56
CA ALA A 145 16.44 -4.10 -1.33
C ALA A 145 17.49 -2.98 -1.38
N VAL A 146 17.07 -1.74 -1.64
CA VAL A 146 17.97 -0.56 -1.66
C VAL A 146 18.56 -0.34 -0.27
N LEU A 147 17.73 -0.33 0.76
CA LEU A 147 18.16 -0.13 2.15
C LEU A 147 19.19 -1.18 2.56
N MET A 148 18.89 -2.46 2.32
CA MET A 148 19.82 -3.55 2.62
C MET A 148 21.12 -3.46 1.81
N GLY A 149 21.04 -3.11 0.53
CA GLY A 149 22.20 -2.92 -0.33
C GLY A 149 23.13 -1.79 0.15
N VAL A 150 22.59 -0.75 0.78
CA VAL A 150 23.38 0.32 1.40
C VAL A 150 23.93 -0.14 2.75
N LEU A 151 23.07 -0.66 3.65
CA LEU A 151 23.48 -1.05 5.00
C LEU A 151 24.56 -2.14 4.99
N MET A 152 24.45 -3.13 4.10
CA MET A 152 25.45 -4.20 3.98
C MET A 152 26.85 -3.70 3.55
N ARG A 153 26.94 -2.49 2.97
CA ARG A 153 28.22 -1.88 2.58
C ARG A 153 28.84 -1.03 3.70
N VAL A 154 28.03 -0.54 4.63
CA VAL A 154 28.45 0.47 5.62
C VAL A 154 28.61 -0.14 7.01
N VAL A 155 27.80 -1.12 7.38
CA VAL A 155 27.76 -1.68 8.74
C VAL A 155 27.95 -3.19 8.75
N SER A 156 28.35 -3.73 9.90
CA SER A 156 28.48 -5.18 10.07
C SER A 156 27.13 -5.89 9.96
N ARG A 157 27.15 -7.16 9.54
CA ARG A 157 25.96 -7.93 9.15
C ARG A 157 24.80 -7.87 10.16
N GLY A 158 25.08 -7.93 11.46
CA GLY A 158 24.05 -7.87 12.50
C GLY A 158 23.33 -6.52 12.55
N TRP A 159 24.08 -5.43 12.50
CA TRP A 159 23.53 -4.06 12.46
C TRP A 159 22.82 -3.77 11.14
N ALA A 160 23.32 -4.33 10.03
CA ALA A 160 22.66 -4.20 8.73
C ALA A 160 21.24 -4.79 8.75
N ILE A 161 21.08 -5.93 9.41
CA ILE A 161 19.78 -6.64 9.49
C ILE A 161 18.84 -5.93 10.45
N GLY A 162 19.32 -5.53 11.64
CA GLY A 162 18.52 -4.75 12.58
C GLY A 162 18.06 -3.41 11.99
N GLY A 163 18.98 -2.69 11.34
CA GLY A 163 18.68 -1.45 10.62
C GLY A 163 17.74 -1.67 9.42
N GLY A 164 17.90 -2.77 8.69
CA GLY A 164 17.02 -3.16 7.59
C GLY A 164 15.58 -3.39 8.05
N ILE A 165 15.38 -4.18 9.10
CA ILE A 165 14.06 -4.42 9.71
C ILE A 165 13.48 -3.09 10.22
N GLY A 166 14.28 -2.30 10.94
CA GLY A 166 13.85 -0.99 11.44
C GLY A 166 13.40 -0.06 10.31
N GLY A 167 14.17 0.02 9.23
CA GLY A 167 13.83 0.87 8.08
C GLY A 167 12.60 0.36 7.30
N ILE A 168 12.41 -0.96 7.17
CA ILE A 168 11.18 -1.53 6.59
C ILE A 168 9.97 -1.13 7.43
N VAL A 169 10.05 -1.25 8.77
CA VAL A 169 8.95 -0.87 9.67
C VAL A 169 8.64 0.61 9.55
N VAL A 170 9.66 1.47 9.55
CA VAL A 170 9.49 2.91 9.34
C VAL A 170 8.83 3.20 8.00
N TYR A 171 9.27 2.54 6.93
CA TYR A 171 8.67 2.70 5.60
C TYR A 171 7.20 2.28 5.57
N VAL A 172 6.86 1.12 6.17
CA VAL A 172 5.47 0.63 6.25
C VAL A 172 4.56 1.65 6.93
N LEU A 173 5.04 2.27 8.01
CA LEU A 173 4.30 3.30 8.74
C LEU A 173 4.14 4.58 7.90
N ILE A 174 5.20 5.02 7.21
CA ILE A 174 5.15 6.19 6.33
C ILE A 174 4.22 5.95 5.14
N ALA A 175 4.26 4.76 4.54
CA ALA A 175 3.48 4.38 3.37
C ALA A 175 1.97 4.23 3.66
N GLY A 176 1.53 4.39 4.92
CA GLY A 176 0.12 4.36 5.30
C GLY A 176 -0.41 2.98 5.69
N ALA A 177 0.48 2.01 5.95
CA ALA A 177 0.17 0.72 6.57
C ALA A 177 -1.04 -0.03 5.97
N SER A 178 -1.20 -0.01 4.64
CA SER A 178 -2.21 -0.83 3.97
C SER A 178 -1.91 -2.34 4.18
N ALA A 179 -2.93 -3.20 4.09
CA ALA A 179 -2.75 -4.64 4.31
C ALA A 179 -1.64 -5.25 3.42
N SER A 180 -1.55 -4.81 2.15
CA SER A 180 -0.49 -5.24 1.23
C SER A 180 0.91 -4.80 1.68
N VAL A 181 1.02 -3.57 2.20
CA VAL A 181 2.30 -2.98 2.66
C VAL A 181 2.75 -3.64 3.97
N ILE A 182 1.83 -3.84 4.93
CA ILE A 182 2.11 -4.55 6.18
C ILE A 182 2.62 -5.95 5.88
N ARG A 183 1.92 -6.71 5.03
CA ARG A 183 2.34 -8.06 4.67
C ARG A 183 3.73 -8.08 4.04
N ALA A 184 4.00 -7.19 3.09
CA ALA A 184 5.32 -7.10 2.47
C ALA A 184 6.41 -6.75 3.49
N GLY A 185 6.10 -5.87 4.47
CA GLY A 185 6.99 -5.57 5.58
C GLY A 185 7.27 -6.76 6.48
N ILE A 186 6.24 -7.55 6.81
CA ILE A 186 6.39 -8.79 7.60
C ILE A 186 7.23 -9.82 6.83
N MET A 187 6.89 -10.09 5.57
CA MET A 187 7.64 -11.05 4.75
C MET A 187 9.11 -10.62 4.57
N GLY A 188 9.36 -9.33 4.32
CA GLY A 188 10.70 -8.76 4.23
C GLY A 188 11.48 -8.92 5.53
N SER A 189 10.87 -8.57 6.66
CA SER A 189 11.49 -8.72 7.99
C SER A 189 11.82 -10.18 8.32
N LEU A 190 10.90 -11.10 8.06
CA LEU A 190 11.12 -12.53 8.26
C LEU A 190 12.23 -13.08 7.35
N THR A 191 12.31 -12.60 6.11
CA THR A 191 13.39 -12.95 5.18
C THR A 191 14.75 -12.53 5.73
N LEU A 192 14.84 -11.31 6.27
CA LEU A 192 16.07 -10.80 6.87
C LEU A 192 16.48 -11.57 8.13
N ILE A 193 15.51 -11.93 8.98
CA ILE A 193 15.76 -12.75 10.17
C ILE A 193 16.26 -14.14 9.76
N ALA A 194 15.65 -14.76 8.76
CA ALA A 194 16.10 -16.07 8.29
C ALA A 194 17.49 -16.03 7.65
N TYR A 195 17.78 -14.96 6.89
CA TYR A 195 19.12 -14.71 6.36
C TYR A 195 20.15 -14.59 7.49
N TYR A 196 19.84 -13.88 8.57
CA TYR A 196 20.70 -13.80 9.76
C TYR A 196 20.96 -15.17 10.40
N LEU A 197 19.90 -15.98 10.52
CA LEU A 197 19.96 -17.32 11.11
C LEU A 197 20.59 -18.37 10.18
N GLY A 198 20.98 -18.00 8.95
CA GLY A 198 21.52 -18.92 7.96
C GLY A 198 20.52 -19.99 7.50
N ARG A 199 19.21 -19.74 7.63
CA ARG A 199 18.17 -20.71 7.27
C ARG A 199 17.58 -20.39 5.90
N PRO A 200 17.48 -21.36 4.97
CA PRO A 200 16.77 -21.14 3.72
C PRO A 200 15.29 -20.92 4.02
N THR A 201 14.76 -19.76 3.65
CA THR A 201 13.32 -19.50 3.68
C THR A 201 12.68 -19.82 2.36
N GLU A 202 11.69 -20.71 2.39
CA GLU A 202 10.75 -20.85 1.30
C GLU A 202 9.72 -19.71 1.34
N ALA A 203 9.61 -18.96 0.24
CA ALA A 203 8.64 -17.86 0.12
C ALA A 203 7.19 -18.29 0.39
N ARG A 204 6.85 -19.56 0.08
CA ARG A 204 5.55 -20.17 0.42
C ARG A 204 5.28 -20.18 1.93
N ARG A 205 6.28 -20.52 2.74
CA ARG A 205 6.14 -20.52 4.21
C ARG A 205 5.99 -19.11 4.73
N LEU A 206 6.75 -18.16 4.19
CA LEU A 206 6.66 -16.75 4.56
C LEU A 206 5.28 -16.17 4.29
N LEU A 207 4.64 -16.54 3.17
CA LEU A 207 3.28 -16.11 2.85
C LEU A 207 2.29 -16.54 3.94
N TRP A 208 2.26 -17.82 4.29
CA TRP A 208 1.30 -18.35 5.27
C TRP A 208 1.60 -17.87 6.70
N VAL A 209 2.88 -17.78 7.08
CA VAL A 209 3.27 -17.22 8.38
C VAL A 209 2.88 -15.75 8.47
N SER A 210 3.16 -14.94 7.44
CA SER A 210 2.79 -13.53 7.44
C SER A 210 1.28 -13.32 7.48
N ALA A 211 0.51 -14.07 6.68
CA ALA A 211 -0.95 -14.06 6.73
C ALA A 211 -1.46 -14.47 8.12
N GLY A 212 -0.90 -15.52 8.72
CA GLY A 212 -1.24 -15.95 10.08
C GLY A 212 -0.99 -14.87 11.13
N ILE A 213 0.18 -14.21 11.10
CA ILE A 213 0.51 -13.10 12.01
C ILE A 213 -0.50 -11.95 11.86
N MET A 214 -0.84 -11.58 10.63
CA MET A 214 -1.82 -10.52 10.36
C MET A 214 -3.21 -10.87 10.87
N LEU A 215 -3.66 -12.11 10.67
CA LEU A 215 -4.96 -12.59 11.14
C LEU A 215 -5.03 -12.72 12.67
N LEU A 216 -3.93 -13.10 13.32
CA LEU A 216 -3.83 -13.10 14.78
C LEU A 216 -3.91 -11.67 15.34
N ALA A 217 -3.33 -10.69 14.65
CA ALA A 217 -3.42 -9.29 15.06
C ALA A 217 -4.82 -8.71 14.85
N SER A 218 -5.50 -9.06 13.75
CA SER A 218 -6.88 -8.66 13.50
C SER A 218 -7.59 -9.67 12.58
N PRO A 219 -8.49 -10.51 13.12
CA PRO A 219 -9.24 -11.48 12.32
C PRO A 219 -10.13 -10.83 11.25
N LEU A 220 -10.52 -9.57 11.46
CA LEU A 220 -11.33 -8.78 10.51
C LEU A 220 -10.58 -8.51 9.19
N MET A 221 -9.25 -8.68 9.14
CA MET A 221 -8.47 -8.55 7.89
C MET A 221 -8.89 -9.55 6.83
N LEU A 222 -9.54 -10.68 7.17
CA LEU A 222 -10.10 -11.60 6.18
C LEU A 222 -11.16 -10.93 5.28
N LEU A 223 -11.84 -9.90 5.79
CA LEU A 223 -12.86 -9.15 5.04
C LEU A 223 -12.26 -7.96 4.28
N ASP A 224 -11.00 -7.64 4.52
CA ASP A 224 -10.32 -6.56 3.82
C ASP A 224 -9.96 -6.98 2.39
N VAL A 225 -10.47 -6.23 1.42
CA VAL A 225 -10.25 -6.51 -0.01
C VAL A 225 -8.76 -6.39 -0.36
N GLY A 226 -8.03 -5.47 0.28
CA GLY A 226 -6.60 -5.30 0.10
C GLY A 226 -5.82 -6.54 0.56
N PHE A 227 -6.16 -7.09 1.71
CA PHE A 227 -5.59 -8.35 2.21
C PHE A 227 -5.88 -9.51 1.25
N GLN A 228 -7.14 -9.69 0.85
CA GLN A 228 -7.56 -10.77 -0.07
C GLN A 228 -6.79 -10.71 -1.40
N LEU A 229 -6.80 -9.54 -2.05
CA LEU A 229 -6.11 -9.33 -3.32
C LEU A 229 -4.61 -9.56 -3.19
N SER A 230 -4.01 -9.04 -2.11
CA SER A 230 -2.60 -9.16 -1.91
C SER A 230 -2.20 -10.64 -1.72
N VAL A 231 -2.85 -11.35 -0.78
CA VAL A 231 -2.55 -12.78 -0.52
C VAL A 231 -2.81 -13.63 -1.76
N ALA A 232 -3.91 -13.39 -2.48
CA ALA A 232 -4.20 -14.08 -3.73
C ALA A 232 -3.14 -13.82 -4.80
N ALA A 233 -2.71 -12.58 -5.01
CA ALA A 233 -1.66 -12.24 -5.97
C ALA A 233 -0.34 -12.95 -5.66
N THR A 234 0.08 -12.95 -4.39
CA THR A 234 1.33 -13.60 -3.97
C THR A 234 1.21 -15.13 -4.01
N ALA A 235 0.05 -15.70 -3.68
CA ALA A 235 -0.19 -17.12 -3.86
C ALA A 235 -0.15 -17.51 -5.35
N GLY A 236 -0.77 -16.71 -6.22
CA GLY A 236 -0.68 -16.90 -7.67
C GLY A 236 0.77 -16.90 -8.16
N LEU A 237 1.56 -15.91 -7.73
CA LEU A 237 2.98 -15.86 -8.06
C LEU A 237 3.72 -17.13 -7.60
N LEU A 238 3.53 -17.57 -6.36
CA LEU A 238 4.29 -18.70 -5.80
C LEU A 238 3.83 -20.07 -6.29
N TYR A 239 2.55 -20.22 -6.66
CA TYR A 239 1.95 -21.51 -7.00
C TYR A 239 1.52 -21.64 -8.44
N LEU A 240 1.08 -20.57 -9.14
CA LEU A 240 0.65 -20.64 -10.55
C LEU A 240 1.78 -20.31 -11.51
N GLU A 241 2.66 -19.36 -11.19
CA GLU A 241 3.79 -18.98 -12.06
C GLU A 241 4.66 -20.18 -12.49
N PRO A 242 5.06 -21.11 -11.59
CA PRO A 242 5.87 -22.25 -11.98
C PRO A 242 5.16 -23.17 -12.98
N TRP A 243 3.84 -23.33 -12.84
CA TRP A 243 3.04 -24.13 -13.77
C TRP A 243 2.93 -23.48 -15.14
N ILE A 244 2.73 -22.16 -15.19
CA ILE A 244 2.70 -21.40 -16.44
C ILE A 244 4.06 -21.51 -17.15
N LYS A 245 5.17 -21.40 -16.40
CA LYS A 245 6.53 -21.60 -16.93
C LYS A 245 6.71 -22.97 -17.57
N ILE A 246 6.34 -24.04 -16.87
CA ILE A 246 6.44 -25.41 -17.40
C ILE A 246 5.62 -25.56 -18.68
N LEU A 247 4.37 -25.08 -18.69
CA LEU A 247 3.49 -25.20 -19.86
C LEU A 247 4.05 -24.45 -21.08
N SER A 248 4.66 -23.28 -20.85
CA SER A 248 5.28 -22.47 -21.90
C SER A 248 6.63 -22.99 -22.40
N SER A 249 7.36 -23.76 -21.58
CA SER A 249 8.68 -24.30 -21.95
C SER A 249 8.62 -25.37 -23.05
N SER A 250 7.42 -25.90 -23.32
CA SER A 250 7.13 -26.78 -24.45
C SER A 250 7.05 -26.04 -25.80
N VAL A 251 7.05 -24.71 -25.80
CA VAL A 251 7.00 -23.88 -27.02
C VAL A 251 8.44 -23.44 -27.34
N GLY A 252 8.96 -23.91 -28.48
CA GLY A 252 10.35 -23.69 -28.94
C GLY A 252 10.68 -22.23 -29.28
N MET A 253 10.74 -21.37 -28.26
CA MET A 253 11.15 -19.97 -28.37
C MET A 253 12.64 -19.78 -28.06
N THR A 254 13.24 -18.71 -28.59
CA THR A 254 14.63 -18.33 -28.30
C THR A 254 14.82 -17.93 -26.83
N THR A 255 16.00 -18.22 -26.27
CA THR A 255 16.35 -18.06 -24.84
C THR A 255 16.17 -16.64 -24.30
N TYR A 256 16.32 -15.62 -25.15
CA TYR A 256 16.15 -14.22 -24.77
C TYR A 256 14.67 -13.81 -24.62
N VAL A 257 13.80 -14.28 -25.52
CA VAL A 257 12.35 -14.02 -25.45
C VAL A 257 11.74 -14.77 -24.26
N GLN A 258 12.19 -16.00 -24.01
CA GLN A 258 11.76 -16.76 -22.83
C GLN A 258 12.13 -16.06 -21.52
N SER A 259 13.29 -15.40 -21.43
CA SER A 259 13.69 -14.73 -20.18
C SER A 259 12.84 -13.49 -19.87
N ILE A 260 12.49 -12.68 -20.87
CA ILE A 260 11.61 -11.52 -20.68
C ILE A 260 10.20 -11.98 -20.28
N LEU A 261 9.65 -12.99 -20.96
CA LEU A 261 8.34 -13.56 -20.63
C LEU A 261 8.36 -14.16 -19.22
N ALA A 262 9.43 -14.86 -18.85
CA ALA A 262 9.61 -15.50 -17.56
C ALA A 262 9.74 -14.53 -16.38
N ASN A 263 10.29 -13.34 -16.61
CA ASN A 263 10.55 -12.37 -15.54
C ASN A 263 9.40 -11.38 -15.33
N TYR A 264 8.55 -11.17 -16.34
CA TYR A 264 7.52 -10.13 -16.25
C TYR A 264 6.12 -10.62 -16.64
N LEU A 265 5.97 -11.34 -17.76
CA LEU A 265 4.65 -11.74 -18.23
C LEU A 265 4.04 -12.86 -17.36
N TYR A 266 4.78 -13.93 -17.09
CA TYR A 266 4.24 -15.06 -16.31
C TYR A 266 3.89 -14.67 -14.86
N PRO A 267 4.73 -13.90 -14.13
CA PRO A 267 4.35 -13.34 -12.84
C PRO A 267 3.04 -12.53 -12.90
N THR A 268 2.90 -11.67 -13.90
CA THR A 268 1.73 -10.80 -14.06
C THR A 268 0.47 -11.61 -14.36
N LEU A 269 0.55 -12.60 -15.26
CA LEU A 269 -0.56 -13.50 -15.57
C LEU A 269 -0.96 -14.35 -14.37
N ALA A 270 0.01 -14.92 -13.64
CA ALA A 270 -0.23 -15.71 -12.45
C ALA A 270 -0.97 -14.91 -11.37
N ALA A 271 -0.51 -13.67 -11.10
CA ALA A 271 -1.16 -12.76 -10.17
C ALA A 271 -2.56 -12.34 -10.65
N THR A 272 -2.72 -12.05 -11.95
CA THR A 272 -4.00 -11.65 -12.53
C THR A 272 -5.03 -12.78 -12.41
N ILE A 273 -4.67 -14.00 -12.79
CA ILE A 273 -5.55 -15.17 -12.70
C ILE A 273 -5.96 -15.42 -11.24
N ALA A 274 -5.02 -15.33 -10.30
CA ALA A 274 -5.31 -15.56 -8.89
C ALA A 274 -6.19 -14.47 -8.26
N THR A 275 -6.05 -13.22 -8.70
CA THR A 275 -6.83 -12.09 -8.17
C THR A 275 -8.18 -11.91 -8.87
N LEU A 276 -8.35 -12.47 -10.07
CA LEU A 276 -9.56 -12.32 -10.89
C LEU A 276 -10.87 -12.63 -10.13
N PRO A 277 -11.00 -13.73 -9.36
CA PRO A 277 -12.24 -14.04 -8.66
C PRO A 277 -12.59 -12.99 -7.61
N VAL A 278 -11.57 -12.47 -6.91
CA VAL A 278 -11.74 -11.42 -5.89
C VAL A 278 -12.14 -10.11 -6.56
N ILE A 279 -11.49 -9.76 -7.67
CA ILE A 279 -11.81 -8.53 -8.42
C ILE A 279 -13.23 -8.59 -8.97
N LEU A 280 -13.62 -9.71 -9.58
CA LEU A 280 -14.97 -9.89 -10.14
C LEU A 280 -16.04 -9.84 -9.04
N TRP A 281 -15.79 -10.45 -7.88
CA TRP A 281 -16.72 -10.44 -6.76
C TRP A 281 -16.96 -9.05 -6.18
N HIS A 282 -15.90 -8.25 -6.01
CA HIS A 282 -15.99 -6.95 -5.33
C HIS A 282 -16.22 -5.77 -6.26
N PHE A 283 -15.66 -5.79 -7.47
CA PHE A 283 -15.64 -4.63 -8.38
C PHE A 283 -16.44 -4.85 -9.67
N GLY A 284 -16.73 -6.10 -10.05
CA GLY A 284 -17.53 -6.41 -11.24
C GLY A 284 -16.93 -6.00 -12.59
N THR A 285 -15.73 -5.42 -12.61
CA THR A 285 -15.05 -4.94 -13.82
C THR A 285 -13.58 -5.36 -13.84
N VAL A 286 -13.09 -5.78 -15.01
CA VAL A 286 -11.69 -6.19 -15.21
C VAL A 286 -11.12 -5.43 -16.40
N SER A 287 -9.98 -4.77 -16.20
CA SER A 287 -9.24 -4.14 -17.29
C SER A 287 -8.36 -5.19 -17.99
N TRP A 288 -8.77 -5.59 -19.19
CA TRP A 288 -8.04 -6.58 -20.01
C TRP A 288 -6.69 -6.07 -20.52
N ILE A 289 -6.49 -4.75 -20.56
CA ILE A 289 -5.22 -4.14 -21.00
C ILE A 289 -4.18 -4.07 -19.88
N SER A 290 -4.60 -4.26 -18.62
CA SER A 290 -3.76 -4.14 -17.43
C SER A 290 -2.48 -5.00 -17.46
N PRO A 291 -2.48 -6.28 -17.90
CA PRO A 291 -1.25 -7.07 -17.95
C PRO A 291 -0.18 -6.46 -18.87
N ILE A 292 -0.60 -5.93 -20.02
CA ILE A 292 0.32 -5.30 -20.99
C ILE A 292 0.86 -3.99 -20.44
N VAL A 293 0.02 -3.18 -19.81
CA VAL A 293 0.45 -1.91 -19.23
C VAL A 293 1.38 -2.14 -18.03
N ASN A 294 1.08 -3.09 -17.14
CA ASN A 294 1.93 -3.42 -15.99
C ASN A 294 3.31 -3.93 -16.42
N LEU A 295 3.38 -4.72 -17.50
CA LEU A 295 4.65 -5.17 -18.09
C LEU A 295 5.56 -3.99 -18.47
N LEU A 296 4.99 -2.90 -18.99
CA LEU A 296 5.74 -1.70 -19.37
C LEU A 296 6.06 -0.80 -18.17
N VAL A 297 5.15 -0.72 -17.20
CA VAL A 297 5.24 0.21 -16.06
C VAL A 297 6.15 -0.33 -14.96
N LEU A 298 6.07 -1.61 -14.60
CA LEU A 298 6.79 -2.18 -13.45
C LEU A 298 8.31 -1.99 -13.48
N PRO A 299 9.01 -2.12 -14.63
CA PRO A 299 10.46 -1.85 -14.69
C PRO A 299 10.83 -0.38 -14.41
N ILE A 300 9.91 0.54 -14.65
CA ILE A 300 10.12 1.99 -14.52
C ILE A 300 9.88 2.46 -13.07
N ILE A 301 9.03 1.75 -12.32
CA ILE A 301 8.66 2.10 -10.94
C ILE A 301 9.88 2.28 -10.01
N PRO A 302 10.88 1.37 -9.95
CA PRO A 302 12.05 1.55 -9.09
C PRO A 302 12.86 2.80 -9.44
N LEU A 303 12.95 3.15 -10.73
CA LEU A 303 13.63 4.37 -11.18
C LEU A 303 12.89 5.62 -10.70
N ILE A 304 11.57 5.66 -10.86
CA ILE A 304 10.74 6.78 -10.37
C ILE A 304 10.88 6.90 -8.85
N MET A 305 10.84 5.79 -8.12
CA MET A 305 11.04 5.79 -6.68
C MET A 305 12.41 6.34 -6.28
N GLY A 306 13.48 5.91 -6.96
CA GLY A 306 14.83 6.39 -6.70
C GLY A 306 14.99 7.89 -6.97
N MET A 307 14.47 8.38 -8.10
CA MET A 307 14.50 9.81 -8.44
C MET A 307 13.67 10.63 -7.45
N SER A 308 12.47 10.15 -7.10
CA SER A 308 11.59 10.83 -6.14
C SER A 308 12.23 10.89 -4.75
N ALA A 309 12.90 9.81 -4.33
CA ALA A 309 13.64 9.78 -3.07
C ALA A 309 14.85 10.72 -3.08
N GLY A 310 15.49 10.96 -4.22
CA GLY A 310 16.57 11.94 -4.36
C GLY A 310 16.13 13.41 -4.30
N ILE A 311 14.82 13.69 -4.47
CA ILE A 311 14.24 15.04 -4.31
C ILE A 311 13.93 15.36 -2.84
N LEU A 312 13.74 14.32 -2.01
CA LEU A 312 13.43 14.43 -0.58
C LEU A 312 14.69 14.67 0.25
#